data_AF-A0A6G0WWG2-F1
#
_entry.id   AF-A0A6G0WWG2-F1
#
_cell.length_a   1.000
_cell.length_b   1.000
_cell.length_c   1.000
_cell.angle_alpha   90.00
_cell.angle_beta   90.00
_cell.angle_gamma   90.00
#
_symmetry.space_group_name_H-M   'P 1'
#
loop_
_entity.id
_entity.type
_entity.pdbx_description
1 polymer ?
#
loop_
_entity_poly.entity_id
_entity_poly.type
_entity_poly.pdbx_seq_one_letter_code
_entity_poly.pdbx_strand_id
1 'polypeptide(L)'
;MPTITDTSDSTACTPQVTGTGHQTPIFSRTQSDLSGLGSTQRRRFISKSSKRALFTPECVPAKTKRLADEDDSTRPRKQIHRDLMPNDLEACKENIPPPEMHANLNRSLSSPGPLAEVEVYTPLLPVIKSTKHPDLNVLAPSTVKKLINGDFDSVLKGGFHLVDCRFKHEYNGGTLQGAKSLALPQDVEKEFFNPPLKSSSHTALIFFCEFSAKRAPKMARHVRNLDRRLHAEEYPKLHYPELYVIDGGYKHCFESIQDLCEPCAYVPMTHKDHADACKKELSALRASWKRHESSSKRQRWC
;
A
#
# COMPACT_ATOMS: atom_id res chain seq x y z
N MET A 1 -3.31 22.44 73.25
CA MET A 1 -3.55 23.75 73.90
C MET A 1 -2.94 24.85 73.02
N PRO A 2 -3.50 26.08 73.01
CA PRO A 2 -3.77 26.74 71.73
C PRO A 2 -3.42 28.25 71.60
N THR A 3 -3.36 28.71 70.36
CA THR A 3 -3.61 30.08 69.81
C THR A 3 -3.60 29.93 68.28
N ILE A 4 -4.52 30.39 67.42
CA ILE A 4 -5.68 31.31 67.45
C ILE A 4 -5.35 32.81 67.48
N THR A 5 -5.34 33.40 66.27
CA THR A 5 -5.82 34.74 65.79
C THR A 5 -5.68 34.68 64.25
N ASP A 6 -6.65 34.82 63.34
CA ASP A 6 -8.00 35.45 63.27
C ASP A 6 -8.00 36.92 62.75
N THR A 7 -9.14 37.38 62.19
CA THR A 7 -9.40 38.59 61.34
C THR A 7 -8.80 38.52 59.91
N SER A 8 -9.52 38.56 58.77
CA SER A 8 -10.61 39.43 58.21
C SER A 8 -10.06 40.59 57.35
N ASP A 9 -10.73 41.14 56.31
CA ASP A 9 -12.13 41.00 55.86
C ASP A 9 -12.33 41.30 54.34
N SER A 10 -13.49 40.88 53.83
CA SER A 10 -14.30 41.35 52.68
C SER A 10 -13.77 42.43 51.70
N THR A 11 -13.97 42.18 50.40
CA THR A 11 -14.95 42.94 49.58
C THR A 11 -15.28 42.25 48.26
N ALA A 12 -16.47 42.50 47.72
CA ALA A 12 -16.95 41.94 46.45
C ALA A 12 -17.52 43.06 45.55
N CYS A 13 -17.46 42.88 44.22
CA CYS A 13 -18.32 43.62 43.30
C CYS A 13 -18.46 42.91 41.94
N THR A 14 -19.70 42.65 41.51
CA THR A 14 -20.09 42.42 40.11
C THR A 14 -20.70 43.70 39.54
N PRO A 15 -20.68 43.87 38.22
CA PRO A 15 -21.94 44.20 37.54
C PRO A 15 -22.16 43.39 36.25
N GLN A 16 -23.30 43.63 35.59
CA GLN A 16 -23.86 42.79 34.53
C GLN A 16 -23.71 43.37 33.11
N VAL A 17 -23.76 42.45 32.14
CA VAL A 17 -24.49 42.51 30.85
C VAL A 17 -24.77 43.89 30.23
N THR A 18 -24.22 44.09 29.03
CA THR A 18 -24.98 44.65 27.90
C THR A 18 -24.85 43.71 26.70
N GLY A 19 -25.93 43.57 25.92
CA GLY A 19 -25.95 42.71 24.73
C GLY A 19 -26.32 43.50 23.49
N THR A 20 -25.56 43.34 22.41
CA THR A 20 -25.85 43.92 21.09
C THR A 20 -25.60 42.86 20.01
N GLY A 21 -26.63 42.12 19.61
CA GLY A 21 -26.58 41.27 18.43
C GLY A 21 -27.17 41.99 17.22
N HIS A 22 -26.54 41.89 16.04
CA HIS A 22 -27.22 42.18 14.77
C HIS A 22 -26.62 41.42 13.58
N GLN A 23 -27.52 40.75 12.85
CA GLN A 23 -27.49 40.50 11.40
C GLN A 23 -26.31 39.72 10.79
N THR A 24 -26.55 38.42 10.57
CA THR A 24 -25.90 37.65 9.50
C THR A 24 -26.45 38.04 8.13
N PRO A 25 -25.61 38.26 7.09
CA PRO A 25 -26.09 38.43 5.73
C PRO A 25 -26.46 37.07 5.12
N ILE A 26 -27.76 36.81 4.95
CA ILE A 26 -28.24 35.71 4.11
C ILE A 26 -28.01 36.12 2.65
N PHE A 27 -27.09 35.46 1.95
CA PHE A 27 -27.00 35.55 0.50
C PHE A 27 -27.73 34.41 -0.20
N SER A 28 -28.39 34.74 -1.31
CA SER A 28 -29.47 33.95 -1.88
C SER A 28 -29.00 32.79 -2.77
N ARG A 29 -29.80 31.73 -2.72
CA ARG A 29 -29.71 30.54 -3.55
C ARG A 29 -30.08 30.87 -5.00
N THR A 30 -29.11 31.09 -5.88
CA THR A 30 -29.33 31.07 -7.33
C THR A 30 -29.37 29.63 -7.82
N GLN A 31 -30.57 29.13 -8.13
CA GLN A 31 -30.72 27.98 -9.02
C GLN A 31 -30.51 28.41 -10.47
N SER A 32 -29.87 27.56 -11.26
CA SER A 32 -29.83 27.68 -12.72
C SER A 32 -29.92 26.29 -13.33
N ASP A 33 -31.14 25.73 -13.34
CA ASP A 33 -31.44 24.57 -14.16
C ASP A 33 -31.36 24.95 -15.64
N LEU A 34 -30.53 24.23 -16.40
CA LEU A 34 -30.64 24.14 -17.86
C LEU A 34 -30.49 22.67 -18.27
N SER A 35 -31.63 21.97 -18.31
CA SER A 35 -31.76 20.65 -18.90
C SER A 35 -31.55 20.72 -20.42
N GLY A 36 -30.46 20.13 -20.91
CA GLY A 36 -30.01 20.25 -22.30
C GLY A 36 -29.72 18.91 -22.98
N LEU A 37 -30.78 18.26 -23.46
CA LEU A 37 -30.84 17.24 -24.54
C LEU A 37 -29.56 16.42 -24.83
N GLY A 38 -29.60 15.13 -24.50
CA GLY A 38 -28.46 14.24 -24.69
C GLY A 38 -28.27 13.68 -26.11
N SER A 39 -27.22 12.89 -26.28
CA SER A 39 -27.21 11.81 -27.27
C SER A 39 -26.43 10.60 -26.73
N THR A 40 -27.00 9.40 -26.87
CA THR A 40 -26.33 8.15 -26.51
C THR A 40 -25.46 7.67 -27.68
N GLN A 41 -24.15 7.51 -27.47
CA GLN A 41 -23.32 6.72 -28.39
C GLN A 41 -22.69 5.51 -27.70
N ARG A 42 -22.61 4.41 -28.46
CA ARG A 42 -22.20 3.08 -27.99
C ARG A 42 -20.68 3.01 -27.75
N ARG A 43 -20.30 2.12 -26.83
CA ARG A 43 -18.92 1.72 -26.55
C ARG A 43 -18.14 1.41 -27.84
N ARG A 44 -16.88 1.85 -27.91
CA ARG A 44 -15.83 1.15 -28.66
C ARG A 44 -14.74 0.72 -27.67
N PHE A 45 -14.51 -0.58 -27.55
CA PHE A 45 -13.32 -1.10 -26.89
C PHE A 45 -12.12 -0.90 -27.83
N ILE A 46 -11.01 -0.38 -27.32
CA ILE A 46 -9.73 -0.32 -28.02
C ILE A 46 -8.71 -1.14 -27.20
N SER A 47 -7.95 -2.00 -27.87
CA SER A 47 -7.04 -2.97 -27.25
C SER A 47 -5.66 -2.35 -26.90
N LYS A 48 -4.87 -3.09 -26.12
CA LYS A 48 -3.63 -2.58 -25.51
C LYS A 48 -2.38 -2.72 -26.41
N SER A 49 -2.09 -1.70 -27.20
CA SER A 49 -0.71 -1.32 -27.63
C SER A 49 -0.72 0.13 -28.15
N SER A 50 0.37 0.89 -28.18
CA SER A 50 1.72 0.69 -27.64
C SER A 50 2.14 1.95 -26.84
N LYS A 51 3.22 1.87 -26.06
CA LYS A 51 3.81 3.04 -25.39
C LYS A 51 4.85 3.72 -26.28
N ARG A 52 5.08 5.03 -26.02
CA ARG A 52 6.34 5.78 -26.26
C ARG A 52 6.61 6.28 -27.69
N ALA A 53 6.03 7.44 -28.05
CA ALA A 53 6.59 8.39 -29.03
C ALA A 53 5.91 9.78 -28.96
N LEU A 54 6.36 10.65 -28.05
CA LEU A 54 6.12 12.12 -28.08
C LEU A 54 7.29 12.82 -27.35
N PHE A 55 7.45 14.13 -27.62
CA PHE A 55 8.52 15.03 -27.16
C PHE A 55 9.89 14.89 -27.84
N THR A 56 10.00 15.53 -29.01
CA THR A 56 11.18 16.29 -29.44
C THR A 56 10.82 17.78 -29.50
N PRO A 57 11.82 18.67 -29.42
CA PRO A 57 11.84 19.89 -30.22
C PRO A 57 13.10 19.98 -31.11
N GLU A 58 13.12 20.96 -32.01
CA GLU A 58 14.15 21.22 -33.04
C GLU A 58 15.35 22.03 -32.45
N CYS A 59 16.49 22.33 -33.10
CA CYS A 59 17.05 22.07 -34.45
C CYS A 59 18.63 21.97 -34.28
N VAL A 60 19.60 22.29 -35.16
CA VAL A 60 19.78 22.82 -36.55
C VAL A 60 21.10 22.21 -37.14
N PRO A 61 21.37 22.22 -38.47
CA PRO A 61 22.47 21.47 -39.08
C PRO A 61 23.69 22.29 -39.59
N ALA A 62 24.85 21.62 -39.76
CA ALA A 62 26.00 22.12 -40.54
C ALA A 62 26.81 20.98 -41.22
N LYS A 63 27.61 21.33 -42.24
CA LYS A 63 28.39 20.46 -43.17
C LYS A 63 29.77 20.08 -42.54
N THR A 64 30.66 19.22 -43.07
CA THR A 64 31.13 19.07 -44.47
C THR A 64 32.04 17.82 -44.68
N LYS A 65 32.13 17.30 -45.93
CA LYS A 65 33.20 16.54 -46.68
C LYS A 65 34.50 16.11 -45.93
N ARG A 66 35.27 15.06 -46.29
CA ARG A 66 35.33 13.96 -47.33
C ARG A 66 36.40 12.96 -46.79
N LEU A 67 36.48 11.68 -47.16
CA LEU A 67 37.02 11.10 -48.41
C LEU A 67 36.61 9.60 -48.48
N ALA A 68 36.99 8.88 -49.54
CA ALA A 68 36.60 7.49 -49.80
C ALA A 68 37.81 6.59 -50.06
N ASP A 69 37.62 5.29 -49.84
CA ASP A 69 38.27 4.16 -50.52
C ASP A 69 37.27 2.98 -50.53
N GLU A 70 37.35 2.11 -51.52
CA GLU A 70 36.45 0.94 -51.71
C GLU A 70 37.27 -0.36 -51.70
N ASP A 71 36.72 -1.48 -51.20
CA ASP A 71 36.32 -2.64 -52.06
C ASP A 71 35.61 -3.79 -51.28
N ASP A 72 34.80 -4.54 -52.05
CA ASP A 72 34.16 -5.87 -51.97
C ASP A 72 33.69 -6.58 -50.65
N SER A 73 32.65 -7.39 -50.86
CA SER A 73 32.41 -8.75 -50.32
C SER A 73 31.31 -8.99 -49.24
N THR A 74 30.07 -9.01 -49.75
CA THR A 74 28.99 -9.95 -49.35
C THR A 74 28.26 -9.81 -47.99
N ARG A 75 26.96 -9.50 -48.05
CA ARG A 75 25.84 -10.44 -47.73
C ARG A 75 24.47 -9.81 -48.04
N PRO A 76 23.57 -10.48 -48.80
CA PRO A 76 22.37 -9.84 -49.34
C PRO A 76 21.13 -9.89 -48.42
N ARG A 77 20.20 -8.96 -48.65
CA ARG A 77 18.88 -8.85 -48.01
C ARG A 77 17.77 -9.13 -49.01
N LYS A 78 16.88 -10.09 -48.71
CA LYS A 78 15.56 -10.28 -49.35
C LYS A 78 14.59 -10.63 -48.21
N GLN A 79 13.50 -9.89 -47.92
CA GLN A 79 12.30 -9.64 -48.72
C GLN A 79 11.68 -10.93 -49.27
N ILE A 80 10.53 -11.31 -48.70
CA ILE A 80 9.73 -12.46 -49.09
C ILE A 80 8.68 -11.97 -50.09
N HIS A 81 8.65 -12.57 -51.28
CA HIS A 81 7.56 -12.42 -52.24
C HIS A 81 6.51 -13.53 -51.99
N ARG A 82 5.25 -13.26 -52.35
CA ARG A 82 4.23 -14.31 -52.49
C ARG A 82 4.36 -14.91 -53.88
N ASP A 83 4.15 -16.21 -54.04
CA ASP A 83 3.70 -16.79 -55.31
C ASP A 83 2.86 -18.06 -55.05
N LEU A 84 2.15 -18.57 -56.07
CA LEU A 84 1.09 -19.58 -55.96
C LEU A 84 1.52 -20.99 -56.44
N MET A 85 0.62 -21.96 -56.24
CA MET A 85 0.73 -23.36 -56.71
C MET A 85 0.76 -23.48 -58.24
N PRO A 86 1.15 -24.66 -58.77
CA PRO A 86 0.13 -25.54 -59.36
C PRO A 86 0.21 -27.02 -58.93
N ASN A 87 -0.73 -27.82 -59.45
CA ASN A 87 -1.03 -29.22 -59.08
C ASN A 87 -0.04 -30.26 -59.63
N ASP A 88 -0.16 -31.49 -59.11
CA ASP A 88 -0.31 -32.67 -59.98
C ASP A 88 -1.20 -33.76 -59.31
N LEU A 89 -1.62 -34.76 -60.08
CA LEU A 89 -2.52 -35.87 -59.68
C LEU A 89 -1.71 -37.07 -59.11
N GLU A 90 -2.23 -38.12 -58.44
CA GLU A 90 -3.40 -38.97 -58.70
C GLU A 90 -4.13 -39.48 -57.44
N ALA A 91 -5.14 -40.35 -57.65
CA ALA A 91 -6.14 -40.73 -56.66
C ALA A 91 -5.96 -42.13 -56.06
N CYS A 92 -6.52 -42.31 -54.86
CA CYS A 92 -7.17 -43.57 -54.47
C CYS A 92 -8.35 -43.24 -53.53
N LYS A 93 -9.45 -44.02 -53.61
CA LYS A 93 -10.66 -43.84 -52.79
C LYS A 93 -10.76 -44.94 -51.76
N GLU A 94 -11.20 -44.61 -50.54
CA GLU A 94 -12.11 -45.48 -49.78
C GLU A 94 -12.88 -44.69 -48.70
N ASN A 95 -14.04 -45.19 -48.29
CA ASN A 95 -14.95 -44.54 -47.34
C ASN A 95 -14.96 -45.29 -46.00
N ILE A 96 -14.52 -44.66 -44.91
CA ILE A 96 -14.72 -45.14 -43.54
C ILE A 96 -15.08 -43.93 -42.66
N PRO A 97 -16.18 -43.94 -41.88
CA PRO A 97 -16.53 -42.85 -40.97
C PRO A 97 -15.61 -42.83 -39.72
N PRO A 98 -15.39 -41.66 -39.09
CA PRO A 98 -14.55 -41.56 -37.91
C PRO A 98 -15.22 -42.22 -36.67
N PRO A 99 -14.48 -42.98 -35.85
CA PRO A 99 -15.01 -43.55 -34.61
C PRO A 99 -15.12 -42.49 -33.50
N GLU A 100 -16.30 -42.41 -32.86
CA GLU A 100 -16.49 -41.58 -31.67
C GLU A 100 -15.78 -42.22 -30.46
N MET A 101 -14.62 -41.68 -30.09
CA MET A 101 -13.85 -42.14 -28.94
C MET A 101 -14.01 -41.19 -27.75
N HIS A 102 -15.07 -41.44 -26.96
CA HIS A 102 -15.29 -40.79 -25.67
C HIS A 102 -14.11 -41.06 -24.71
N ALA A 103 -13.28 -40.04 -24.48
CA ALA A 103 -12.21 -40.10 -23.49
C ALA A 103 -12.81 -40.14 -22.08
N ASN A 104 -12.85 -41.33 -21.48
CA ASN A 104 -13.47 -41.57 -20.17
C ASN A 104 -12.88 -40.67 -19.08
N LEU A 105 -13.70 -39.78 -18.54
CA LEU A 105 -13.39 -38.96 -17.37
C LEU A 105 -13.40 -39.82 -16.10
N ASN A 106 -12.37 -40.64 -15.92
CA ASN A 106 -12.04 -41.31 -14.66
C ASN A 106 -11.52 -40.28 -13.63
N ARG A 107 -12.38 -39.31 -13.31
CA ARG A 107 -12.18 -38.35 -12.22
C ARG A 107 -12.37 -39.12 -10.92
N SER A 108 -11.25 -39.49 -10.29
CA SER A 108 -11.24 -40.24 -9.02
C SER A 108 -12.23 -39.65 -8.02
N LEU A 109 -13.25 -40.42 -7.65
CA LEU A 109 -14.19 -40.10 -6.59
C LEU A 109 -13.60 -40.42 -5.21
N SER A 110 -12.37 -39.96 -4.98
CA SER A 110 -11.89 -39.71 -3.62
C SER A 110 -12.74 -38.57 -3.07
N SER A 111 -13.79 -38.92 -2.34
CA SER A 111 -14.65 -37.95 -1.66
C SER A 111 -13.77 -36.97 -0.90
N PRO A 112 -14.01 -35.65 -0.97
CA PRO A 112 -13.46 -34.73 0.02
C PRO A 112 -13.82 -35.28 1.40
N GLY A 113 -12.80 -35.50 2.24
CA GLY A 113 -13.05 -35.66 3.67
C GLY A 113 -13.66 -34.38 4.23
N PRO A 114 -14.13 -34.39 5.50
CA PRO A 114 -14.54 -33.16 6.16
C PRO A 114 -13.43 -32.11 6.02
N LEU A 115 -13.70 -31.04 5.27
CA LEU A 115 -12.80 -29.90 5.21
C LEU A 115 -12.70 -29.37 6.63
N ALA A 116 -11.49 -29.41 7.20
CA ALA A 116 -11.25 -28.93 8.56
C ALA A 116 -11.86 -27.53 8.69
N GLU A 117 -12.70 -27.35 9.72
CA GLU A 117 -13.59 -26.19 9.84
C GLU A 117 -12.75 -24.91 9.83
N VAL A 118 -12.83 -24.16 8.72
CA VAL A 118 -11.94 -23.03 8.48
C VAL A 118 -12.44 -21.86 9.31
N GLU A 119 -11.94 -21.78 10.55
CA GLU A 119 -12.21 -20.67 11.47
C GLU A 119 -12.02 -19.34 10.74
N VAL A 120 -13.12 -18.61 10.55
CA VAL A 120 -13.11 -17.36 9.79
C VAL A 120 -12.45 -16.30 10.65
N TYR A 121 -11.18 -16.01 10.37
CA TYR A 121 -10.40 -15.01 11.08
C TYR A 121 -11.15 -13.67 11.19
N THR A 122 -11.47 -13.31 12.43
CA THR A 122 -12.05 -12.02 12.83
C THR A 122 -10.96 -11.13 13.43
N PRO A 123 -10.71 -9.93 12.89
CA PRO A 123 -9.77 -8.98 13.47
C PRO A 123 -10.20 -8.56 14.89
N LEU A 124 -9.25 -8.48 15.83
CA LEU A 124 -9.54 -8.08 17.21
C LEU A 124 -9.85 -6.58 17.37
N LEU A 125 -9.41 -5.74 16.43
CA LEU A 125 -9.64 -4.29 16.43
C LEU A 125 -10.71 -3.87 15.40
N PRO A 126 -11.51 -2.83 15.67
CA PRO A 126 -12.48 -2.29 14.70
C PRO A 126 -11.83 -1.79 13.40
N VAL A 127 -11.99 -2.56 12.32
CA VAL A 127 -11.48 -2.27 10.97
C VAL A 127 -12.47 -1.47 10.11
N ILE A 128 -11.92 -0.65 9.21
CA ILE A 128 -12.64 0.01 8.12
C ILE A 128 -12.29 -0.62 6.76
N LYS A 129 -13.22 -0.60 5.81
CA LYS A 129 -13.02 -1.17 4.46
C LYS A 129 -12.24 -0.19 3.58
N SER A 130 -11.04 -0.58 3.13
CA SER A 130 -10.22 0.24 2.22
C SER A 130 -10.37 -0.20 0.76
N THR A 131 -10.75 0.73 -0.12
CA THR A 131 -10.77 0.51 -1.58
C THR A 131 -9.36 0.44 -2.20
N LYS A 132 -8.34 0.93 -1.50
CA LYS A 132 -6.93 0.93 -1.95
C LYS A 132 -6.24 -0.40 -1.66
N HIS A 133 -6.57 -1.03 -0.53
CA HIS A 133 -5.98 -2.28 -0.03
C HIS A 133 -7.08 -3.17 0.58
N PRO A 134 -7.93 -3.82 -0.25
CA PRO A 134 -9.03 -4.67 0.23
C PRO A 134 -8.54 -5.98 0.89
N ASP A 135 -7.25 -6.28 0.77
CA ASP A 135 -6.54 -7.43 1.32
C ASP A 135 -5.91 -7.17 2.70
N LEU A 136 -6.03 -5.96 3.25
CA LEU A 136 -5.43 -5.56 4.53
C LEU A 136 -6.48 -5.05 5.51
N ASN A 137 -6.32 -5.40 6.78
CA ASN A 137 -7.04 -4.76 7.89
C ASN A 137 -6.59 -3.30 7.99
N VAL A 138 -7.54 -2.36 7.97
CA VAL A 138 -7.25 -0.92 8.04
C VAL A 138 -7.94 -0.29 9.25
N LEU A 139 -7.23 0.54 10.00
CA LEU A 139 -7.73 1.24 11.19
C LEU A 139 -7.97 2.72 10.89
N ALA A 140 -9.04 3.29 11.44
CA ALA A 140 -9.25 4.74 11.47
C ALA A 140 -8.36 5.41 12.54
N PRO A 141 -7.95 6.69 12.39
CA PRO A 141 -7.22 7.41 13.43
C PRO A 141 -7.94 7.44 14.79
N SER A 142 -9.27 7.45 14.79
CA SER A 142 -10.09 7.34 16.02
C SER A 142 -9.89 6.02 16.75
N THR A 143 -9.77 4.88 16.03
CA THR A 143 -9.42 3.59 16.64
C THR A 143 -8.00 3.60 17.20
N VAL A 144 -7.07 4.28 16.53
CA VAL A 144 -5.67 4.42 16.98
C VAL A 144 -5.56 5.27 18.25
N LYS A 145 -6.35 6.34 18.37
CA LYS A 145 -6.43 7.13 19.62
C LYS A 145 -6.91 6.31 20.80
N LYS A 146 -8.01 5.56 20.61
CA LYS A 146 -8.51 4.61 21.62
C LYS A 146 -7.46 3.58 22.05
N LEU A 147 -6.70 3.06 21.09
CA LEU A 147 -5.61 2.12 21.36
C LEU A 147 -4.47 2.73 22.17
N ILE A 148 -4.02 3.94 21.84
CA ILE A 148 -2.97 4.64 22.61
C ILE A 148 -3.47 4.97 24.04
N ASN A 149 -4.77 5.23 24.20
CA ASN A 149 -5.41 5.47 25.50
C ASN A 149 -5.62 4.20 26.36
N GLY A 150 -5.36 2.99 25.83
CA GLY A 150 -5.53 1.72 26.56
C GLY A 150 -6.92 1.06 26.45
N ASP A 151 -7.85 1.60 25.62
CA ASP A 151 -9.23 1.06 25.48
C ASP A 151 -9.28 -0.43 25.07
N PHE A 152 -8.20 -0.97 24.51
CA PHE A 152 -8.12 -2.34 23.96
C PHE A 152 -7.17 -3.29 24.73
N ASP A 153 -6.60 -2.88 25.88
CA ASP A 153 -5.63 -3.70 26.62
C ASP A 153 -6.20 -5.03 27.12
N SER A 154 -7.52 -5.07 27.37
CA SER A 154 -8.26 -6.29 27.72
C SER A 154 -8.36 -7.30 26.56
N VAL A 155 -8.26 -6.83 25.32
CA VAL A 155 -8.34 -7.61 24.08
C VAL A 155 -6.93 -8.01 23.62
N LEU A 156 -6.01 -7.05 23.57
CA LEU A 156 -4.63 -7.23 23.12
C LEU A 156 -3.71 -7.61 24.27
N LYS A 157 -3.84 -8.85 24.76
CA LYS A 157 -3.02 -9.40 25.86
C LYS A 157 -1.50 -9.40 25.59
N GLY A 158 -1.08 -9.28 24.34
CA GLY A 158 0.32 -9.11 23.93
C GLY A 158 0.71 -7.66 23.60
N GLY A 159 -0.16 -6.68 23.90
CA GLY A 159 0.01 -5.26 23.59
C GLY A 159 -0.06 -4.94 22.10
N PHE A 160 0.45 -3.78 21.72
CA PHE A 160 0.54 -3.34 20.33
C PHE A 160 1.87 -2.64 20.04
N HIS A 161 2.25 -2.61 18.76
CA HIS A 161 3.38 -1.85 18.28
C HIS A 161 2.99 -1.01 17.05
N LEU A 162 3.04 0.31 17.23
CA LEU A 162 2.96 1.29 16.16
C LEU A 162 4.30 1.29 15.40
N VAL A 163 4.26 1.05 14.09
CA VAL A 163 5.45 0.95 13.22
C VAL A 163 5.40 2.05 12.15
N ASP A 164 6.29 3.02 12.30
CA ASP A 164 6.43 4.12 11.35
C ASP A 164 7.41 3.73 10.24
N CYS A 165 6.88 3.47 9.06
CA CYS A 165 7.63 3.16 7.84
C CYS A 165 8.01 4.42 7.03
N ARG A 166 8.05 5.60 7.67
CA ARG A 166 8.66 6.81 7.10
C ARG A 166 10.19 6.80 7.22
N PHE A 167 10.83 7.79 6.62
CA PHE A 167 12.27 8.04 6.77
C PHE A 167 12.59 8.74 8.10
N LYS A 168 13.83 8.66 8.54
CA LYS A 168 14.23 9.09 9.89
C LYS A 168 14.02 10.59 10.12
N HIS A 169 14.18 11.40 9.08
CA HIS A 169 13.90 12.84 9.14
C HIS A 169 12.41 13.16 9.30
N GLU A 170 11.51 12.42 8.63
CA GLU A 170 10.05 12.57 8.80
C GLU A 170 9.61 12.15 10.21
N TYR A 171 10.16 11.04 10.74
CA TYR A 171 9.88 10.56 12.09
C TYR A 171 10.37 11.55 13.16
N ASN A 172 11.61 12.03 13.04
CA ASN A 172 12.17 13.00 14.00
C ASN A 172 11.40 14.34 13.99
N GLY A 173 10.78 14.68 12.87
CA GLY A 173 9.91 15.86 12.72
C GLY A 173 8.47 15.67 13.20
N GLY A 174 8.20 14.63 13.99
CA GLY A 174 6.89 14.32 14.57
C GLY A 174 6.40 12.94 14.15
N THR A 175 6.07 12.08 15.11
CA THR A 175 5.45 10.76 14.92
C THR A 175 4.32 10.52 15.94
N LEU A 176 3.68 9.35 15.94
CA LEU A 176 2.75 8.96 17.00
C LEU A 176 3.52 8.58 18.27
N GLN A 177 2.96 8.94 19.43
CA GLN A 177 3.49 8.54 20.74
C GLN A 177 3.71 7.01 20.80
N GLY A 178 4.91 6.60 21.26
CA GLY A 178 5.29 5.18 21.35
C GLY A 178 5.60 4.45 20.03
N ALA A 179 5.59 5.13 18.88
CA ALA A 179 5.88 4.49 17.58
C ALA A 179 7.37 4.13 17.39
N LYS A 180 7.64 3.01 16.69
CA LYS A 180 8.98 2.56 16.32
C LYS A 180 9.32 2.97 14.88
N SER A 181 10.43 3.70 14.71
CA SER A 181 10.98 4.15 13.42
C SER A 181 11.64 2.98 12.65
N LEU A 182 10.88 2.24 11.83
CA LEU A 182 11.37 1.06 11.09
C LEU A 182 11.12 1.20 9.59
N ALA A 183 12.06 1.87 8.91
CA ALA A 183 11.97 2.21 7.50
C ALA A 183 12.29 1.03 6.56
N LEU A 184 13.25 0.17 6.92
CA LEU A 184 13.70 -0.94 6.09
C LEU A 184 13.10 -2.27 6.56
N PRO A 185 12.78 -3.21 5.65
CA PRO A 185 12.29 -4.53 6.03
C PRO A 185 13.25 -5.29 6.95
N GLN A 186 14.58 -5.13 6.82
CA GLN A 186 15.53 -5.79 7.73
C GLN A 186 15.39 -5.33 9.18
N ASP A 187 15.02 -4.07 9.41
CA ASP A 187 14.85 -3.53 10.76
C ASP A 187 13.61 -4.15 11.42
N VAL A 188 12.52 -4.28 10.64
CA VAL A 188 11.27 -4.95 11.04
C VAL A 188 11.47 -6.46 11.28
N GLU A 189 12.26 -7.12 10.44
CA GLU A 189 12.64 -8.53 10.63
C GLU A 189 13.48 -8.72 11.90
N LYS A 190 14.43 -7.82 12.16
CA LYS A 190 15.26 -7.87 13.38
C LYS A 190 14.42 -7.65 14.63
N GLU A 191 13.57 -6.63 14.64
CA GLU A 191 12.77 -6.22 15.80
C GLU A 191 11.71 -7.25 16.21
N PHE A 192 11.07 -7.93 15.24
CA PHE A 192 9.90 -8.77 15.50
C PHE A 192 10.08 -10.27 15.23
N PHE A 193 11.19 -10.72 14.64
CA PHE A 193 11.39 -12.14 14.31
C PHE A 193 12.74 -12.72 14.78
N ASN A 194 13.66 -11.92 15.32
CA ASN A 194 15.01 -12.36 15.66
C ASN A 194 15.45 -11.94 17.08
N PRO A 195 14.88 -12.51 18.16
CA PRO A 195 13.83 -13.54 18.20
C PRO A 195 12.40 -12.97 18.07
N PRO A 196 11.37 -13.80 17.86
CA PRO A 196 9.98 -13.37 17.93
C PRO A 196 9.57 -12.96 19.36
N LEU A 197 8.56 -12.09 19.48
CA LEU A 197 8.05 -11.64 20.76
C LEU A 197 7.33 -12.77 21.51
N LYS A 198 7.54 -12.85 22.83
CA LYS A 198 7.01 -13.93 23.70
C LYS A 198 5.49 -14.10 23.62
N SER A 199 4.76 -13.01 23.45
CA SER A 199 3.29 -12.97 23.36
C SER A 199 2.78 -12.64 21.96
N SER A 200 3.60 -12.87 20.93
CA SER A 200 3.38 -12.43 19.52
C SER A 200 1.98 -12.72 18.98
N SER A 201 1.40 -13.89 19.31
CA SER A 201 0.05 -14.29 18.88
C SER A 201 -1.08 -13.36 19.35
N HIS A 202 -0.81 -12.53 20.36
CA HIS A 202 -1.73 -11.53 20.91
C HIS A 202 -1.18 -10.09 20.81
N THR A 203 -0.09 -9.87 20.06
CA THR A 203 0.52 -8.56 19.81
C THR A 203 0.07 -8.00 18.47
N ALA A 204 -0.58 -6.84 18.46
CA ALA A 204 -0.97 -6.17 17.21
C ALA A 204 0.19 -5.35 16.61
N LEU A 205 0.59 -5.62 15.36
CA LEU A 205 1.55 -4.78 14.62
C LEU A 205 0.82 -3.85 13.65
N ILE A 206 0.98 -2.55 13.84
CA ILE A 206 0.18 -1.50 13.18
C ILE A 206 1.11 -0.61 12.37
N PHE A 207 1.09 -0.78 11.05
CA PHE A 207 2.01 -0.08 10.14
C PHE A 207 1.40 1.22 9.63
N PHE A 208 2.19 2.28 9.58
CA PHE A 208 1.81 3.52 8.91
C PHE A 208 3.00 4.15 8.18
N CYS A 209 2.70 5.08 7.29
CA CYS A 209 3.67 6.05 6.82
C CYS A 209 2.94 7.39 6.59
N GLU A 210 3.58 8.36 5.97
CA GLU A 210 3.04 9.69 5.65
C GLU A 210 1.55 9.68 5.21
N PHE A 211 1.22 8.91 4.17
CA PHE A 211 -0.15 8.75 3.64
C PHE A 211 -0.70 7.30 3.72
N SER A 212 0.03 6.38 4.34
CA SER A 212 -0.19 4.91 4.31
C SER A 212 -0.49 4.27 2.94
N ALA A 213 -0.25 4.94 1.80
CA ALA A 213 -0.66 4.44 0.48
C ALA A 213 0.33 3.48 -0.20
N LYS A 214 1.58 3.38 0.27
CA LYS A 214 2.65 2.60 -0.39
C LYS A 214 3.63 1.93 0.57
N ARG A 215 4.29 2.69 1.47
CA ARG A 215 5.39 2.17 2.33
C ARG A 215 4.86 1.13 3.33
N ALA A 216 3.95 1.53 4.22
CA ALA A 216 3.33 0.62 5.19
C ALA A 216 2.59 -0.59 4.56
N PRO A 217 1.75 -0.44 3.52
CA PRO A 217 1.13 -1.59 2.84
C PRO A 217 2.11 -2.55 2.16
N LYS A 218 3.33 -2.12 1.77
CA LYS A 218 4.38 -3.05 1.33
C LYS A 218 5.00 -3.76 2.54
N MET A 219 5.21 -3.06 3.65
CA MET A 219 5.78 -3.62 4.88
C MET A 219 4.85 -4.67 5.53
N ALA A 220 3.57 -4.37 5.71
CA ALA A 220 2.60 -5.29 6.31
C ALA A 220 2.48 -6.61 5.50
N ARG A 221 2.45 -6.52 4.16
CA ARG A 221 2.48 -7.69 3.27
C ARG A 221 3.80 -8.46 3.36
N HIS A 222 4.94 -7.76 3.47
CA HIS A 222 6.25 -8.40 3.65
C HIS A 222 6.32 -9.19 4.96
N VAL A 223 5.86 -8.60 6.07
CA VAL A 223 5.77 -9.24 7.40
C VAL A 223 4.88 -10.48 7.35
N ARG A 224 3.65 -10.38 6.81
CA ARG A 224 2.75 -11.53 6.65
C ARG A 224 3.35 -12.63 5.78
N ASN A 225 4.04 -12.24 4.69
CA ASN A 225 4.71 -13.19 3.80
C ASN A 225 5.93 -13.86 4.45
N LEU A 226 6.65 -13.18 5.35
CA LEU A 226 7.74 -13.78 6.12
C LEU A 226 7.20 -14.79 7.14
N ASP A 227 6.23 -14.37 7.94
CA ASP A 227 5.60 -15.20 8.97
C ASP A 227 5.03 -16.51 8.36
N ARG A 228 4.35 -16.40 7.20
CA ARG A 228 3.88 -17.56 6.41
C ARG A 228 5.00 -18.42 5.80
N ARG A 229 6.24 -17.93 5.64
CA ARG A 229 7.39 -18.77 5.24
C ARG A 229 8.05 -19.45 6.43
N LEU A 230 8.03 -18.83 7.61
CA LEU A 230 8.53 -19.43 8.85
C LEU A 230 7.62 -20.57 9.32
N HIS A 231 6.30 -20.36 9.20
CA HIS A 231 5.26 -21.34 9.52
C HIS A 231 4.75 -22.13 8.29
N ALA A 232 5.64 -22.48 7.36
CA ALA A 232 5.25 -23.20 6.14
C ALA A 232 4.66 -24.59 6.46
N GLU A 233 5.32 -25.35 7.34
CA GLU A 233 4.91 -26.69 7.77
C GLU A 233 3.78 -26.68 8.82
N GLU A 234 3.53 -25.53 9.47
CA GLU A 234 2.57 -25.39 10.58
C GLU A 234 1.32 -24.58 10.19
N TYR A 235 0.96 -24.52 8.91
CA TYR A 235 -0.23 -23.79 8.47
C TYR A 235 -1.51 -24.29 9.20
N PRO A 236 -2.35 -23.42 9.80
CA PRO A 236 -2.48 -21.97 9.58
C PRO A 236 -1.78 -21.05 10.61
N LYS A 237 -0.82 -21.54 11.40
CA LYS A 237 -0.10 -20.79 12.45
C LYS A 237 0.62 -19.53 11.93
N LEU A 238 0.75 -18.54 12.81
CA LEU A 238 1.47 -17.27 12.63
C LEU A 238 2.11 -16.87 13.97
N HIS A 239 3.19 -16.10 13.93
CA HIS A 239 3.59 -15.28 15.08
C HIS A 239 2.63 -14.10 15.24
N TYR A 240 2.32 -13.38 14.16
CA TYR A 240 1.53 -12.15 14.21
C TYR A 240 0.25 -12.29 13.34
N PRO A 241 -0.84 -12.84 13.90
CA PRO A 241 -2.15 -12.82 13.25
C PRO A 241 -2.71 -11.38 13.13
N GLU A 242 -2.43 -10.56 14.13
CA GLU A 242 -2.90 -9.18 14.24
C GLU A 242 -1.99 -8.19 13.51
N LEU A 243 -2.21 -8.02 12.20
CA LEU A 243 -1.52 -7.02 11.37
C LEU A 243 -2.52 -6.00 10.82
N TYR A 244 -2.16 -4.72 10.91
CA TYR A 244 -3.03 -3.59 10.56
C TYR A 244 -2.27 -2.48 9.82
N VAL A 245 -3.01 -1.62 9.10
CA VAL A 245 -2.50 -0.36 8.52
C VAL A 245 -3.38 0.81 8.93
N ILE A 246 -2.81 1.96 9.30
CA ILE A 246 -3.60 3.17 9.64
C ILE A 246 -4.05 3.89 8.35
N ASP A 247 -5.34 4.20 8.18
CA ASP A 247 -5.82 4.93 6.99
C ASP A 247 -5.38 6.39 6.97
N GLY A 248 -5.05 6.90 5.79
CA GLY A 248 -4.52 8.24 5.58
C GLY A 248 -3.13 8.50 6.19
N GLY A 249 -2.61 7.59 7.01
CA GLY A 249 -1.25 7.63 7.54
C GLY A 249 -1.02 8.71 8.61
N TYR A 250 0.26 9.00 8.87
CA TYR A 250 0.64 9.97 9.90
C TYR A 250 0.03 11.36 9.64
N LYS A 251 -0.10 11.79 8.38
CA LYS A 251 -0.75 13.07 8.06
C LYS A 251 -2.19 13.11 8.58
N HIS A 252 -2.98 12.07 8.31
CA HIS A 252 -4.37 11.98 8.75
C HIS A 252 -4.50 11.85 10.28
N CYS A 253 -3.55 11.16 10.93
CA CYS A 253 -3.47 11.18 12.39
C CYS A 253 -3.14 12.58 12.93
N PHE A 254 -2.13 13.26 12.40
CA PHE A 254 -1.76 14.61 12.83
C PHE A 254 -2.91 15.61 12.66
N GLU A 255 -3.73 15.46 11.62
CA GLU A 255 -4.94 16.26 11.38
C GLU A 255 -6.14 15.91 12.29
N SER A 256 -6.14 14.76 12.96
CA SER A 256 -7.31 14.24 13.70
C SER A 256 -7.08 14.02 15.21
N ILE A 257 -5.84 13.69 15.59
CA ILE A 257 -5.43 13.20 16.91
C ILE A 257 -4.06 13.81 17.30
N GLN A 258 -3.89 15.11 17.00
CA GLN A 258 -2.66 15.88 17.18
C GLN A 258 -2.11 15.84 18.61
N ASP A 259 -2.97 15.61 19.60
CA ASP A 259 -2.62 15.47 21.02
C ASP A 259 -1.80 14.21 21.35
N LEU A 260 -1.71 13.25 20.41
CA LEU A 260 -0.91 12.03 20.53
C LEU A 260 0.32 12.03 19.59
N CYS A 261 0.78 13.22 19.18
CA CYS A 261 1.91 13.39 18.27
C CYS A 261 3.16 13.98 18.97
N GLU A 262 4.29 13.27 18.87
CA GLU A 262 5.55 13.62 19.53
C GLU A 262 6.73 13.67 18.52
N PRO A 263 7.43 14.81 18.38
CA PRO A 263 6.93 16.16 18.70
C PRO A 263 5.62 16.48 17.94
N CYS A 264 4.87 17.47 18.42
CA CYS A 264 3.62 17.95 17.82
C CYS A 264 3.89 18.76 16.53
N ALA A 265 4.38 18.08 15.50
CA ALA A 265 4.72 18.64 14.21
C ALA A 265 4.52 17.60 13.07
N TYR A 266 4.61 18.08 11.82
CA TYR A 266 4.54 17.26 10.63
C TYR A 266 5.60 17.67 9.61
N VAL A 267 6.64 16.85 9.45
CA VAL A 267 7.64 17.00 8.38
C VAL A 267 7.34 16.01 7.25
N PRO A 268 7.01 16.51 6.03
CA PRO A 268 6.73 15.66 4.87
C PRO A 268 8.01 15.09 4.24
N MET A 269 7.87 14.00 3.49
CA MET A 269 8.97 13.32 2.78
C MET A 269 9.69 14.21 1.74
N THR A 270 9.05 15.32 1.34
CA THR A 270 9.55 16.30 0.36
C THR A 270 10.10 17.59 0.99
N HIS A 271 10.39 17.59 2.31
CA HIS A 271 10.95 18.76 2.98
C HIS A 271 12.30 19.19 2.38
N LYS A 272 12.46 20.49 2.08
CA LYS A 272 13.60 21.02 1.32
C LYS A 272 14.94 20.71 2.00
N ASP A 273 15.01 20.97 3.30
CA ASP A 273 16.22 20.88 4.12
C ASP A 273 16.68 19.42 4.36
N HIS A 274 15.88 18.45 3.92
CA HIS A 274 16.16 17.01 4.06
C HIS A 274 16.25 16.31 2.70
N ALA A 275 16.28 17.05 1.59
CA ALA A 275 16.29 16.49 0.23
C ALA A 275 17.40 15.45 0.02
N ASP A 276 18.61 15.67 0.54
CA ASP A 276 19.74 14.72 0.41
C ASP A 276 19.70 13.54 1.38
N ALA A 277 19.07 13.70 2.56
CA ALA A 277 18.76 12.57 3.43
C ALA A 277 17.72 11.66 2.76
N CYS A 278 16.62 12.26 2.29
CA CYS A 278 15.56 11.57 1.56
C CYS A 278 16.09 10.82 0.31
N LYS A 279 16.98 11.43 -0.49
CA LYS A 279 17.66 10.73 -1.61
C LYS A 279 18.43 9.49 -1.15
N LYS A 280 19.21 9.59 -0.07
CA LYS A 280 20.02 8.49 0.49
C LYS A 280 19.14 7.38 1.05
N GLU A 281 18.19 7.70 1.92
CA GLU A 281 17.28 6.75 2.56
C GLU A 281 16.38 6.05 1.52
N LEU A 282 15.88 6.78 0.51
CA LEU A 282 15.10 6.19 -0.59
C LEU A 282 15.95 5.27 -1.50
N SER A 283 17.25 5.53 -1.65
CA SER A 283 18.18 4.63 -2.34
C SER A 283 18.41 3.35 -1.54
N ALA A 284 18.67 3.47 -0.23
CA ALA A 284 18.83 2.33 0.68
C ALA A 284 17.56 1.46 0.73
N LEU A 285 16.37 2.07 0.83
CA LEU A 285 15.08 1.39 0.78
C LEU A 285 14.89 0.59 -0.52
N ARG A 286 15.23 1.16 -1.68
CA ARG A 286 15.17 0.46 -2.98
C ARG A 286 16.14 -0.72 -3.05
N ALA A 287 17.38 -0.54 -2.59
CA ALA A 287 18.39 -1.60 -2.57
C ALA A 287 18.01 -2.74 -1.62
N SER A 288 17.44 -2.40 -0.46
CA SER A 288 16.89 -3.32 0.54
C SER A 288 15.76 -4.18 -0.05
N TRP A 289 14.74 -3.57 -0.66
CA TRP A 289 13.66 -4.34 -1.30
C TRP A 289 14.15 -5.25 -2.43
N LYS A 290 15.10 -4.78 -3.26
CA LYS A 290 15.72 -5.60 -4.31
C LYS A 290 16.42 -6.85 -3.74
N ARG A 291 17.01 -6.77 -2.53
CA ARG A 291 17.64 -7.90 -1.84
C ARG A 291 16.62 -8.94 -1.35
N HIS A 292 15.46 -8.52 -0.81
CA HIS A 292 14.40 -9.46 -0.46
C HIS A 292 13.76 -10.10 -1.70
N GLU A 293 13.56 -9.32 -2.77
CA GLU A 293 13.03 -9.84 -4.05
C GLU A 293 13.99 -10.83 -4.72
N SER A 294 15.32 -10.71 -4.57
CA SER A 294 16.26 -11.72 -5.03
C SER A 294 16.35 -12.94 -4.11
N SER A 295 16.29 -12.77 -2.79
CA SER A 295 16.27 -13.88 -1.82
C SER A 295 15.03 -14.77 -2.00
N SER A 296 13.83 -14.16 -2.03
CA SER A 296 12.55 -14.86 -2.26
C SER A 296 12.48 -15.55 -3.61
N LYS A 297 13.19 -15.06 -4.63
CA LYS A 297 13.34 -15.77 -5.91
C LYS A 297 14.21 -17.02 -5.78
N ARG A 298 15.34 -16.97 -5.08
CA ARG A 298 16.22 -18.16 -4.92
C ARG A 298 15.50 -19.30 -4.20
N GLN A 299 14.71 -18.99 -3.16
CA GLN A 299 13.90 -19.96 -2.41
C GLN A 299 12.67 -20.51 -3.18
N ARG A 300 12.49 -20.19 -4.46
CA ARG A 300 11.42 -20.74 -5.32
C ARG A 300 11.90 -21.75 -6.38
N TRP A 301 13.19 -22.11 -6.34
CA TRP A 301 13.83 -23.08 -7.26
C TRP A 301 14.65 -24.12 -6.47
N CYS A 302 14.23 -24.40 -5.24
CA CYS A 302 14.73 -25.45 -4.35
C CYS A 302 13.51 -26.22 -3.83
#